data_AF-A0A835D7U7-F1
#
_entry.id   AF-A0A835D7U7-F1
#
_cell.length_a   1.000
_cell.length_b   1.000
_cell.length_c   1.000
_cell.angle_alpha   90.00
_cell.angle_beta   90.00
_cell.angle_gamma   90.00
#
_symmetry.space_group_name_H-M   'P 1'
#
loop_
_entity.id
_entity.type
_entity.pdbx_description
1 polymer ?
#
loop_
_entity_poly.entity_id
_entity_poly.type
_entity_poly.pdbx_seq_one_letter_code
_entity_poly.pdbx_strand_id
1 'polypeptide(L)'
;MNVLRYCNLDESLQGEDSLVCHSALERLFKTKELDYMSYIVLRMFENTEVALEDPQRYRIEMTFSRGADLSPLEKNDGHQEHTLPIMGPERLQEAVSYLTLEKMEKMIRPFAMPAEDFPPPSTPQGFSGYFSKSAGVLERLSKSSQLTMSNS
;
A
#
# COMPACT_ATOMS: atom_id res chain seq x y z
N MET A 1 7.25 -7.02 -12.63
CA MET A 1 5.90 -7.34 -13.16
C MET A 1 4.85 -6.88 -12.13
N ASN A 2 3.68 -6.37 -12.54
CA ASN A 2 2.60 -6.07 -11.59
C ASN A 2 1.84 -7.37 -11.24
N VAL A 3 2.13 -7.94 -10.08
CA VAL A 3 1.58 -9.23 -9.65
C VAL A 3 0.06 -9.19 -9.54
N LEU A 4 -0.52 -8.13 -8.97
CA LEU A 4 -1.97 -8.03 -8.80
C LEU A 4 -2.72 -8.05 -10.14
N ARG A 5 -2.14 -7.44 -11.19
CA ARG A 5 -2.75 -7.38 -12.52
C ARG A 5 -2.56 -8.67 -13.34
N TYR A 6 -1.44 -9.36 -13.16
CA TYR A 6 -0.99 -10.37 -14.11
C TYR A 6 -0.68 -11.73 -13.48
N CYS A 7 -0.95 -11.94 -12.19
CA CYS A 7 -0.69 -13.21 -11.51
C CYS A 7 -1.30 -14.41 -12.24
N ASN A 8 -2.52 -14.28 -12.75
CA ASN A 8 -3.22 -15.34 -13.47
C ASN A 8 -2.60 -15.72 -14.83
N LEU A 9 -1.59 -14.99 -15.31
CA LEU A 9 -0.85 -15.33 -16.54
C LEU A 9 0.32 -16.29 -16.29
N ASP A 10 0.61 -16.60 -15.03
CA ASP A 10 1.61 -17.61 -14.68
C ASP A 10 1.13 -19.01 -15.09
N GLU A 11 2.05 -19.82 -15.60
CA GLU A 11 1.74 -21.20 -16.04
C GLU A 11 1.20 -22.06 -14.88
N SER A 12 1.64 -21.83 -13.64
CA SER A 12 1.15 -22.55 -12.46
C SER A 12 -0.28 -22.19 -12.06
N LEU A 13 -0.82 -21.10 -12.61
CA LEU A 13 -2.15 -20.57 -12.32
C LEU A 13 -3.09 -20.65 -13.54
N GLN A 14 -2.77 -21.52 -14.51
CA GLN A 14 -3.57 -21.68 -15.71
C GLN A 14 -5.03 -22.06 -15.37
N GLY A 15 -5.97 -21.28 -15.91
CA GLY A 15 -7.41 -21.46 -15.68
C GLY A 15 -7.95 -20.74 -14.45
N GLU A 16 -7.10 -20.09 -13.65
CA GLU A 16 -7.55 -19.24 -12.55
C GLU A 16 -8.04 -17.87 -13.04
N ASP A 17 -9.14 -17.39 -12.46
CA ASP A 17 -9.61 -16.03 -12.69
C ASP A 17 -8.65 -14.99 -12.11
N SER A 18 -8.61 -13.81 -12.74
CA SER A 18 -7.80 -12.68 -12.28
C SER A 18 -8.29 -12.16 -10.93
N LEU A 19 -7.36 -11.71 -10.08
CA LEU A 19 -7.68 -11.01 -8.83
C LEU A 19 -8.34 -9.65 -9.05
N VAL A 20 -8.14 -9.05 -10.23
CA VAL A 20 -8.68 -7.75 -10.60
C VAL A 20 -9.68 -7.93 -11.72
N CYS A 21 -10.89 -7.40 -11.52
CA CYS A 21 -11.94 -7.51 -12.50
C CYS A 21 -11.65 -6.75 -13.78
N HIS A 22 -12.28 -7.15 -14.88
CA HIS A 22 -12.05 -6.50 -16.18
C HIS A 22 -12.35 -4.99 -16.14
N SER A 23 -13.46 -4.59 -15.49
CA SER A 23 -13.80 -3.18 -15.35
C SER A 23 -12.77 -2.39 -14.55
N ALA A 24 -12.19 -2.98 -13.50
CA ALA A 24 -11.12 -2.36 -12.73
C ALA A 24 -9.81 -2.30 -13.51
N LEU A 25 -9.49 -3.33 -14.30
CA LEU A 25 -8.34 -3.31 -15.21
C LEU A 25 -8.46 -2.17 -16.24
N GLU A 26 -9.64 -1.96 -16.82
CA GLU A 26 -9.87 -0.83 -17.73
C GLU A 26 -9.65 0.52 -17.04
N ARG A 27 -10.17 0.71 -15.82
CA ARG A 27 -9.96 1.95 -15.05
C ARG A 27 -8.50 2.16 -14.70
N LEU A 28 -7.81 1.11 -14.28
CA LEU A 28 -6.38 1.10 -13.98
C LEU A 28 -5.52 1.38 -15.22
N PHE A 29 -5.97 0.97 -16.41
CA PHE A 29 -5.31 1.26 -17.69
C PHE A 29 -5.54 2.71 -18.14
N LYS A 30 -6.73 3.26 -17.90
CA LYS A 30 -7.06 4.67 -18.20
C LYS A 30 -6.38 5.66 -17.24
N THR A 31 -5.94 5.20 -16.07
CA THR A 31 -5.20 6.01 -15.11
C THR A 31 -3.78 6.22 -15.64
N LYS A 32 -3.54 7.38 -16.28
CA LYS A 32 -2.26 7.71 -16.94
C LYS A 32 -1.14 8.04 -15.95
N GLU A 33 -1.50 8.61 -14.81
CA GLU A 33 -0.55 9.08 -13.79
C GLU A 33 -1.00 8.62 -12.41
N LEU A 34 -0.02 8.27 -11.58
CA LEU A 34 -0.21 8.02 -10.16
C LEU A 34 0.42 9.20 -9.41
N ASP A 35 -0.39 9.93 -8.67
CA ASP A 35 0.09 11.02 -7.81
C ASP A 35 0.50 10.49 -6.42
N TYR A 36 0.94 11.41 -5.56
CA TYR A 36 1.33 11.08 -4.18
C TYR A 36 0.15 10.62 -3.30
N MET A 37 -1.10 10.83 -3.74
CA MET A 37 -2.33 10.43 -3.07
C MET A 37 -2.90 9.12 -3.64
N SER A 38 -2.25 8.51 -4.63
CA SER A 38 -2.67 7.25 -5.22
C SER A 38 -2.29 6.09 -4.31
N TYR A 39 -3.26 5.20 -4.03
CA TYR A 39 -3.02 4.07 -3.14
C TYR A 39 -3.87 2.85 -3.50
N ILE A 40 -3.36 1.67 -3.11
CA ILE A 40 -4.11 0.41 -3.07
C ILE A 40 -4.29 0.05 -1.60
N VAL A 41 -5.50 -0.32 -1.21
CA VAL A 41 -5.79 -0.88 0.13
C VAL A 41 -6.15 -2.34 -0.02
N LEU A 42 -5.46 -3.17 0.77
CA LEU A 42 -5.83 -4.56 1.03
C LEU A 42 -6.42 -4.60 2.45
N ARG A 43 -7.70 -4.97 2.57
CA ARG A 43 -8.36 -5.14 3.88
C ARG A 43 -8.67 -6.61 4.09
N MET A 44 -8.24 -7.14 5.22
CA MET A 44 -8.63 -8.47 5.66
C MET A 44 -9.70 -8.36 6.74
N PHE A 45 -10.74 -9.16 6.60
CA PHE A 45 -11.81 -9.31 7.58
C PHE A 45 -11.79 -10.75 8.09
N GLU A 46 -11.98 -10.90 9.40
CA GLU A 46 -12.06 -12.20 10.05
C GLU A 46 -13.51 -12.48 10.48
N ASN A 47 -14.03 -13.65 10.13
CA ASN A 47 -15.31 -14.16 10.61
C ASN A 47 -15.10 -15.05 11.83
N THR A 48 -15.32 -14.51 13.04
CA THR A 48 -15.06 -15.26 14.27
C THR A 48 -15.96 -16.47 14.50
N GLU A 49 -17.04 -16.61 13.74
CA GLU A 49 -18.08 -17.63 13.93
C GLU A 49 -17.75 -19.00 13.32
N VAL A 50 -16.77 -19.07 12.42
CA VAL A 50 -16.32 -20.32 11.76
C VAL A 50 -15.01 -20.83 12.34
N ALA A 51 -14.64 -22.07 12.06
CA ALA A 51 -13.35 -22.64 12.49
C ALA A 51 -12.15 -21.88 11.88
N LEU A 52 -10.96 -22.02 12.47
CA LEU A 52 -9.75 -21.33 11.99
C LEU A 52 -9.33 -21.82 10.60
N GLU A 53 -9.62 -23.07 10.29
CA GLU A 53 -9.30 -23.74 9.04
C GLU A 53 -10.36 -23.52 7.95
N ASP A 54 -11.47 -22.85 8.28
CA ASP A 54 -12.53 -22.58 7.32
C ASP A 54 -12.03 -21.60 6.23
N PRO A 55 -12.12 -21.94 4.93
CA PRO A 55 -11.71 -21.04 3.85
C PRO A 55 -12.43 -19.69 3.85
N GLN A 56 -13.62 -19.61 4.46
CA GLN A 56 -14.39 -18.39 4.60
C GLN A 56 -14.02 -17.58 5.85
N ARG A 57 -13.13 -18.07 6.71
CA ARG A 57 -12.65 -17.35 7.92
C ARG A 57 -12.12 -15.97 7.57
N TYR A 58 -11.30 -15.88 6.52
CA TYR A 58 -10.65 -14.64 6.13
C TYR A 58 -11.09 -14.18 4.75
N ARG A 59 -11.70 -12.99 4.71
CA ARG A 59 -12.12 -12.32 3.49
C ARG A 59 -11.20 -11.15 3.18
N ILE A 60 -10.79 -11.02 1.93
CA ILE A 60 -9.95 -9.93 1.45
C ILE A 60 -10.77 -9.00 0.56
N GLU A 61 -10.71 -7.69 0.85
CA GLU A 61 -11.18 -6.65 -0.06
C GLU A 61 -10.01 -5.84 -0.60
N MET A 62 -10.03 -5.60 -1.91
CA MET A 62 -9.01 -4.83 -2.61
C MET A 62 -9.65 -3.57 -3.22
N THR A 63 -9.09 -2.41 -2.90
CA THR A 63 -9.55 -1.13 -3.47
C THR A 63 -8.40 -0.28 -3.97
N PHE A 64 -8.64 0.53 -4.99
CA PHE A 64 -7.68 1.46 -5.57
C PHE A 64 -8.25 2.87 -5.61
N SER A 65 -7.48 3.85 -5.17
CA SER A 65 -7.73 5.27 -5.46
C SER A 65 -6.63 5.78 -6.38
N ARG A 66 -7.04 6.49 -7.43
CA ARG A 66 -6.16 7.21 -8.36
C ARG A 66 -5.67 8.56 -7.83
N GLY A 67 -6.04 8.91 -6.58
CA GLY A 67 -5.73 10.21 -6.01
C GLY A 67 -6.59 11.33 -6.60
N ALA A 68 -5.93 12.39 -7.08
CA ALA A 68 -6.57 13.54 -7.70
C ALA A 68 -7.28 13.18 -9.01
N ASP A 69 -8.46 13.76 -9.23
CA ASP A 69 -9.31 13.46 -10.40
C ASP A 69 -8.82 14.08 -11.72
N LEU A 70 -7.93 15.08 -11.65
CA LEU A 70 -7.43 15.79 -12.83
C LEU A 70 -5.91 15.66 -12.94
N SER A 71 -5.43 15.31 -14.14
CA SER A 71 -4.00 15.40 -14.44
C SER A 71 -3.63 16.87 -14.61
N PRO A 72 -2.56 17.35 -13.95
CA PRO A 72 -2.00 18.69 -14.21
C PRO A 72 -1.59 18.89 -15.67
N LEU A 73 -1.41 17.81 -16.44
CA LEU A 73 -1.01 17.83 -17.85
C LEU A 73 -2.20 17.98 -18.81
N GLU A 74 -3.43 17.78 -18.34
CA GLU A 74 -4.62 18.03 -19.15
C GLU A 74 -4.94 19.53 -19.08
N LYS A 75 -4.79 20.21 -20.24
CA LYS A 75 -5.00 21.66 -20.39
C LYS A 75 -6.42 22.02 -19.95
N ASN A 76 -6.55 22.65 -18.79
CA ASN A 76 -7.74 23.38 -18.40
C ASN A 76 -7.41 24.88 -18.38
N ASP A 77 -8.28 25.67 -18.99
CA ASP A 77 -8.08 27.09 -19.25
C ASP A 77 -7.99 27.89 -17.95
N GLY A 78 -6.77 28.24 -17.54
CA GLY A 78 -6.42 29.44 -16.75
C GLY A 78 -6.91 29.57 -15.31
N HIS A 79 -7.83 28.72 -14.83
CA HIS A 79 -8.39 28.79 -13.48
C HIS A 79 -8.22 27.45 -12.76
N GLN A 80 -6.98 27.11 -12.43
CA GLN A 80 -6.69 25.95 -11.60
C GLN A 80 -6.98 26.28 -10.13
N GLU A 81 -8.08 25.78 -9.59
CA GLU A 81 -8.19 25.58 -8.14
C GLU A 81 -6.96 24.79 -7.68
N HIS A 82 -6.22 25.32 -6.71
CA HIS A 82 -4.99 24.70 -6.18
C HIS A 82 -5.24 23.40 -5.42
N THR A 83 -6.50 22.98 -5.29
CA THR A 83 -6.92 21.75 -4.64
C THR A 83 -7.80 20.99 -5.62
N LEU A 84 -7.31 19.84 -6.06
CA LEU A 84 -8.09 18.93 -6.90
C LEU A 84 -8.95 18.02 -6.00
N PRO A 85 -10.17 17.66 -6.42
CA PRO A 85 -10.98 16.70 -5.69
C PRO A 85 -10.28 15.34 -5.67
N ILE A 86 -10.29 14.70 -4.50
CA ILE A 86 -9.73 13.36 -4.31
C ILE A 86 -10.83 12.34 -4.57
N MET A 87 -10.58 11.41 -5.48
CA MET A 87 -11.51 10.32 -5.75
C MET A 87 -11.41 9.25 -4.66
N GLY A 88 -12.58 8.83 -4.17
CA GLY A 88 -12.70 7.74 -3.22
C GLY A 88 -12.15 6.42 -3.80
N PRO A 89 -11.75 5.49 -2.94
CA PRO A 89 -11.22 4.20 -3.38
C PRO A 89 -12.33 3.35 -4.03
N GLU A 90 -12.05 2.86 -5.24
CA GLU A 90 -12.93 1.96 -5.99
C GLU A 90 -12.52 0.50 -5.79
N ARG A 91 -13.48 -0.42 -5.79
CA ARG A 91 -13.18 -1.86 -5.70
C ARG A 91 -12.43 -2.36 -6.94
N LEU A 92 -11.43 -3.20 -6.70
CA LEU A 92 -10.68 -3.90 -7.74
C LEU A 92 -11.32 -5.25 -8.11
N GLN A 93 -12.18 -5.78 -7.25
CA GLN A 93 -12.85 -7.07 -7.42
C GLN A 93 -14.32 -6.86 -7.84
N GLU A 94 -14.96 -7.90 -8.38
CA GLU A 94 -16.40 -7.87 -8.65
C GLU A 94 -17.22 -7.60 -7.38
N ALA A 95 -18.32 -6.85 -7.51
CA ALA A 95 -19.13 -6.40 -6.37
C ALA A 95 -19.67 -7.54 -5.49
N VAL A 96 -19.88 -8.73 -6.08
CA VAL A 96 -20.42 -9.93 -5.41
C VAL A 96 -19.32 -10.97 -5.13
N SER A 97 -18.07 -10.69 -5.50
CA SER A 97 -16.99 -11.65 -5.31
C SER A 97 -16.57 -11.73 -3.84
N TYR A 98 -16.35 -12.96 -3.37
CA TYR A 98 -15.79 -13.25 -2.07
C TYR A 98 -14.35 -13.76 -2.26
N LEU A 99 -13.37 -12.87 -2.15
CA LEU A 99 -11.96 -13.29 -2.21
C LEU A 99 -11.54 -13.82 -0.84
N THR A 100 -11.22 -15.10 -0.78
CA THR A 100 -10.64 -15.71 0.42
C THR A 100 -9.15 -15.40 0.53
N LEU A 101 -8.60 -15.43 1.75
CA LEU A 101 -7.16 -15.34 1.96
C LEU A 101 -6.41 -16.46 1.21
N GLU A 102 -6.92 -17.69 1.26
CA GLU A 102 -6.33 -18.84 0.58
C GLU A 102 -6.19 -18.59 -0.94
N LYS A 103 -7.24 -18.09 -1.58
CA LYS A 103 -7.23 -17.75 -3.00
C LYS A 103 -6.23 -16.62 -3.28
N MET A 104 -6.20 -15.57 -2.45
CA MET A 104 -5.22 -14.50 -2.59
C MET A 104 -3.79 -15.03 -2.50
N GLU A 105 -3.48 -15.84 -1.49
CA GLU A 105 -2.17 -16.45 -1.28
C GLU A 105 -1.77 -17.34 -2.45
N LYS A 106 -2.67 -18.22 -2.92
CA LYS A 106 -2.44 -19.06 -4.10
C LYS A 106 -2.00 -18.24 -5.30
N MET A 107 -2.65 -17.11 -5.54
CA MET A 107 -2.38 -16.26 -6.71
C MET A 107 -1.06 -15.47 -6.59
N ILE A 108 -0.67 -15.05 -5.39
CA ILE A 108 0.52 -14.18 -5.20
C ILE A 108 1.79 -14.95 -4.83
N ARG A 109 1.66 -16.14 -4.21
CA ARG A 109 2.78 -16.91 -3.66
C ARG A 109 3.85 -17.29 -4.69
N PRO A 110 3.53 -17.64 -5.95
CA PRO A 110 4.55 -17.92 -6.97
C PRO A 110 5.52 -16.75 -7.24
N PHE A 111 5.11 -15.52 -6.91
CA PHE A 111 5.88 -14.30 -7.13
C PHE A 111 6.61 -13.80 -5.88
N ALA A 112 6.39 -14.46 -4.73
CA ALA A 112 7.03 -14.09 -3.48
C ALA A 112 8.47 -14.62 -3.45
N MET A 113 9.37 -13.84 -2.87
CA MET A 113 10.72 -14.31 -2.56
C MET A 113 10.63 -15.40 -1.47
N PRO A 114 11.23 -16.58 -1.67
CA PRO A 114 11.31 -17.60 -0.63
C PRO A 114 11.96 -17.04 0.64
N ALA A 115 11.53 -17.55 1.80
CA ALA A 115 12.04 -17.12 3.10
C ALA A 115 13.56 -17.28 3.21
N GLU A 116 14.11 -18.31 2.57
CA GLU A 116 15.54 -18.62 2.57
C GLU A 116 16.37 -17.63 1.75
N ASP A 117 15.76 -16.98 0.76
CA ASP A 117 16.43 -16.08 -0.19
C ASP A 117 16.34 -14.60 0.22
N PHE A 118 15.70 -14.29 1.36
CA PHE A 118 15.63 -12.92 1.84
C PHE A 118 17.04 -12.36 2.08
N PRO A 119 17.34 -11.15 1.58
CA PRO A 119 18.60 -10.51 1.90
C PRO A 119 18.72 -10.33 3.42
N PRO A 120 19.92 -10.45 4.00
CA PRO A 120 20.11 -10.18 5.41
C PRO A 120 19.60 -8.77 5.74
N PRO A 121 19.00 -8.57 6.94
CA PRO A 121 18.40 -7.31 7.30
C PRO A 121 19.43 -6.18 7.18
N SER A 122 19.28 -5.39 6.12
CA SER A 122 20.12 -4.24 5.86
C SER A 122 19.62 -3.13 6.77
N THR A 123 20.47 -2.60 7.64
CA THR A 123 20.17 -1.32 8.31
C THR A 123 19.80 -0.30 7.22
N PRO A 124 18.59 0.30 7.26
CA PRO A 124 18.18 1.22 6.20
C PRO A 124 19.20 2.33 6.07
N GLN A 125 19.71 2.57 4.85
CA GLN A 125 20.73 3.58 4.53
C GLN A 125 20.29 5.03 4.86
N GLY A 126 19.08 5.24 5.38
CA GLY A 126 18.56 6.54 5.85
C GLY A 126 18.30 6.66 7.36
N PHE A 127 18.37 5.59 8.15
CA PHE A 127 17.96 5.64 9.57
C PHE A 127 19.04 6.20 10.50
N SER A 128 20.33 6.00 10.18
CA SER A 128 21.46 6.44 11.01
C SER A 128 21.60 7.98 11.07
N GLY A 129 21.16 8.69 10.02
CA GLY A 129 21.30 10.15 9.92
C GLY A 129 20.28 10.96 10.75
N TYR A 130 19.10 10.39 11.04
CA TYR A 130 18.03 11.10 11.75
C TYR A 130 18.34 11.25 13.25
N PHE A 131 18.91 10.22 13.88
CA PHE A 131 19.17 10.25 15.32
C PHE A 131 20.54 10.83 15.71
N SER A 132 21.47 10.88 14.75
CA SER A 132 22.80 11.47 14.98
C SER A 132 22.73 12.98 15.26
N LYS A 133 21.72 13.69 14.73
CA LYS A 133 21.51 15.12 15.00
C LYS A 133 20.78 15.39 16.32
N SER A 134 19.95 14.48 16.80
CA SER A 134 19.24 14.62 18.08
C SER A 134 20.14 14.40 19.31
N ALA A 135 21.22 13.62 19.19
CA ALA A 135 22.17 13.42 20.29
C ALA A 135 22.85 14.74 20.71
N GLY A 136 23.21 15.60 19.75
CA GLY A 136 23.81 16.90 20.02
C GLY A 136 22.84 17.94 20.59
N VAL A 137 21.53 17.78 20.37
CA VAL A 137 20.49 18.65 20.94
C VAL A 137 20.19 18.25 22.39
N LEU A 138 20.19 16.95 22.70
CA LEU A 138 19.99 16.45 24.06
C LEU A 138 21.12 16.87 25.01
N GLU A 139 22.36 16.90 24.52
CA GLU A 139 23.53 17.31 25.32
C GLU A 139 23.55 18.84 25.61
N ARG A 140 22.93 19.65 24.75
CA ARG A 140 22.78 21.10 24.97
C ARG A 140 21.67 21.42 25.97
N LEU A 141 20.64 20.58 26.06
CA LEU A 141 19.55 20.72 27.03
C LEU A 141 19.95 20.29 28.44
N SER A 142 20.87 19.33 28.60
CA SER A 142 21.37 18.93 29.93
C SER A 142 22.31 19.95 30.57
N LYS A 143 23.09 20.68 29.77
CA LYS A 143 24.01 21.74 30.25
C LYS A 143 23.29 23.03 30.63
N SER A 144 22.18 23.37 29.98
CA SER A 144 21.37 24.55 30.31
C SER A 144 20.60 24.43 31.63
N SER A 145 20.34 23.19 32.09
CA SER A 145 19.64 22.94 33.36
C SER A 145 20.55 22.97 34.60
N GLN A 146 21.87 23.07 34.43
CA GLN A 146 22.81 23.17 35.56
C GLN A 146 23.24 24.61 35.87
N LEU A 147 22.99 25.58 35.00
CA LEU A 147 23.38 26.98 35.27
C LEU A 147 22.31 27.83 36.00
N THR A 148 21.14 27.29 36.28
CA THR A 148 20.05 28.02 36.96
C THR A 148 19.89 27.69 38.45
N MET A 149 20.75 26.85 39.04
CA MET A 149 20.72 26.53 40.48
C MET A 149 21.98 26.97 41.27
N SER A 150 22.66 28.04 40.84
CA SER A 150 23.80 28.59 41.60
C SER A 150 23.75 30.10 41.89
N ASN A 151 22.59 30.76 41.76
CA ASN A 151 22.42 32.13 42.25
C ASN A 151 21.22 32.18 43.19
N SER A 152 21.47 31.86 44.45
CA SER A 152 20.69 32.27 45.63
C SER A 152 21.66 32.45 46.78
#